data_AF-A0A846TZK4-F1
#
_entry.id   AF-A0A846TZK4-F1
#
_cell.length_a   1.000
_cell.length_b   1.000
_cell.length_c   1.000
_cell.angle_alpha   90.00
_cell.angle_beta   90.00
_cell.angle_gamma   90.00
#
_symmetry.space_group_name_H-M   'P 1'
#
loop_
_entity.id
_entity.type
_entity.pdbx_description
1 polymer ?
#
loop_
_entity_poly.entity_id
_entity_poly.type
_entity_poly.pdbx_seq_one_letter_code
_entity_poly.pdbx_strand_id
1 'polypeptide(L)' 'MAKTLELQFTTALGKYAKLAVDNPKEPVDPAAVKLAMEQIIASNAFQPTNGTLVAVHSARVVERNITDYELV' A
#
# COMPACT_ATOMS: atom_id res chain seq x y z
N MET A 1 -14.26 11.38 4.45
CA MET A 1 -14.13 9.93 4.63
C MET A 1 -13.44 9.37 3.39
N ALA A 2 -12.13 9.17 3.43
CA ALA A 2 -11.40 8.52 2.34
C ALA A 2 -10.74 7.28 2.92
N LYS A 3 -11.17 6.10 2.46
CA LYS A 3 -10.45 4.86 2.73
C LYS A 3 -9.28 4.80 1.77
N THR A 4 -8.14 4.35 2.27
CA THR A 4 -6.94 4.14 1.48
C THR A 4 -6.51 2.69 1.63
N LEU A 5 -6.35 1.97 0.52
CA LEU A 5 -5.74 0.65 0.54
C LEU A 5 -4.22 0.82 0.53
N GLU A 6 -3.57 0.45 1.63
CA GLU A 6 -2.13 0.43 1.76
C GLU A 6 -1.58 -0.94 1.39
N LEU A 7 -0.69 -0.96 0.39
CA LEU A 7 0.04 -2.14 -0.07
C LEU A 7 1.48 -2.03 0.44
N GLN A 8 1.95 -3.04 1.16
CA GLN A 8 3.31 -3.12 1.69
C GLN A 8 4.14 -4.17 0.96
N PHE A 9 5.36 -3.78 0.62
CA PHE A 9 6.32 -4.61 -0.11
C PHE A 9 7.62 -4.68 0.68
N THR A 10 8.27 -5.84 0.65
CA THR A 10 9.65 -5.97 1.08
C THR A 10 10.56 -5.55 -0.07
N THR A 11 11.58 -4.76 0.25
CA THR A 11 12.59 -4.28 -0.69
C THR A 11 13.86 -5.12 -0.62
N ALA A 12 14.69 -5.06 -1.67
CA ALA A 12 15.99 -5.74 -1.72
C ALA A 12 16.93 -5.35 -0.57
N LEU A 13 16.73 -4.18 0.05
CA LEU A 13 17.50 -3.70 1.20
C LEU A 13 16.93 -4.16 2.55
N GLY A 14 15.96 -5.08 2.56
CA GLY A 14 15.33 -5.59 3.78
C GLY A 14 14.40 -4.58 4.48
N LYS A 15 14.09 -3.45 3.84
CA LYS A 15 13.14 -2.45 4.33
C LYS A 15 11.77 -2.64 3.69
N TYR A 16 10.77 -1.92 4.19
CA TYR A 16 9.43 -1.90 3.62
C TYR A 16 9.19 -0.66 2.75
N ALA A 17 8.58 -0.86 1.58
CA ALA A 17 8.02 0.18 0.74
C ALA A 17 6.49 0.12 0.81
N LYS A 18 5.84 1.29 0.78
CA LYS A 18 4.38 1.42 0.84
C LYS A 18 3.87 2.06 -0.44
N LEU A 19 2.83 1.46 -1.02
CA LEU A 19 2.01 2.08 -2.06
C LEU A 19 0.60 2.30 -1.50
N ALA A 20 0.04 3.48 -1.74
CA ALA A 20 -1.30 3.84 -1.29
C ALA A 20 -2.22 3.95 -2.51
N VAL A 21 -3.40 3.34 -2.41
CA VAL A 21 -4.47 3.45 -3.40
C VAL A 21 -5.65 4.15 -2.73
N ASP A 22 -5.91 5.39 -3.15
CA ASP A 22 -7.03 6.16 -2.63
C ASP A 22 -8.35 5.68 -3.25
N ASN A 23 -9.41 5.68 -2.43
CA ASN A 23 -10.74 5.21 -2.82
C ASN A 23 -10.72 3.81 -3.46
N PRO A 24 -10.23 2.78 -2.73
CA PRO A 24 -10.17 1.43 -3.28
C PRO A 24 -11.58 0.91 -3.59
N LYS A 25 -11.68 0.05 -4.60
CA LYS A 25 -12.93 -0.65 -4.90
C LYS A 25 -13.34 -1.53 -3.70
N GLU A 26 -14.62 -1.45 -3.33
CA GLU A 26 -15.20 -2.27 -2.27
C GLU A 26 -16.25 -3.25 -2.82
N PRO A 27 -16.31 -4.50 -2.32
CA PRO A 27 -15.41 -5.09 -1.32
C PRO A 27 -14.01 -5.35 -1.88
N VAL A 28 -12.99 -5.21 -1.03
CA VAL A 28 -11.60 -5.53 -1.41
C VAL A 28 -11.47 -7.04 -1.54
N ASP A 29 -11.06 -7.51 -2.72
CA ASP A 29 -10.75 -8.92 -2.98
C ASP A 29 -9.27 -9.20 -2.69
N PRO A 30 -8.93 -9.97 -1.63
CA PRO A 30 -7.54 -10.26 -1.29
C PRO A 30 -6.77 -10.98 -2.40
N ALA A 31 -7.43 -11.82 -3.20
CA ALA A 31 -6.79 -12.56 -4.29
C ALA A 31 -6.40 -11.61 -5.43
N ALA A 32 -7.32 -10.70 -5.81
CA ALA A 32 -7.06 -9.67 -6.80
C ALA A 32 -5.95 -8.69 -6.33
N VAL A 33 -5.95 -8.32 -5.05
CA VAL A 33 -4.91 -7.46 -4.47
C VAL A 33 -3.54 -8.15 -4.52
N LYS A 34 -3.45 -9.41 -4.12
CA LYS A 34 -2.20 -10.18 -4.18
C LYS A 34 -1.66 -10.26 -5.61
N LEU A 35 -2.53 -10.57 -6.58
CA LEU A 35 -2.16 -10.62 -8.00
C LEU A 35 -1.63 -9.27 -8.49
N ALA A 36 -2.32 -8.17 -8.16
CA ALA A 36 -1.89 -6.82 -8.53
C ALA A 36 -0.52 -6.47 -7.91
N MET A 37 -0.29 -6.84 -6.64
CA MET A 37 1.00 -6.64 -5.99
C MET A 37 2.14 -7.44 -6.64
N GLU A 38 1.87 -8.69 -7.06
CA GLU A 38 2.84 -9.50 -7.80
C GLU A 38 3.15 -8.90 -9.18
N GLN A 39 2.14 -8.38 -9.89
CA GLN A 39 2.32 -7.67 -11.16
C GLN A 39 3.13 -6.39 -10.98
N ILE A 40 2.92 -5.65 -9.88
CA ILE A 40 3.71 -4.46 -9.55
C ILE A 40 5.19 -4.81 -9.40
N ILE A 41 5.51 -5.89 -8.67
CA ILE A 41 6.90 -6.37 -8.53
C ILE A 41 7.46 -6.79 -9.90
N ALA A 42 6.72 -7.59 -10.66
CA ALA A 42 7.15 -8.08 -11.97
C ALA A 42 7.37 -6.96 -13.00
N SER A 43 6.58 -5.88 -12.91
CA SER A 43 6.72 -4.71 -13.79
C SER A 43 8.03 -3.95 -13.55
N ASN A 44 8.60 -4.05 -12.35
CA ASN A 44 9.74 -3.27 -11.88
C ASN A 44 9.61 -1.75 -12.13
N ALA A 45 8.37 -1.27 -12.26
CA ALA A 45 8.06 0.12 -12.60
C ALA A 45 8.23 1.08 -11.40
N PHE A 46 8.23 0.53 -10.19
CA PHE A 46 8.37 1.28 -8.95
C PHE A 46 9.77 1.04 -8.36
N GLN A 47 10.56 2.11 -8.32
CA GLN A 47 11.91 2.11 -7.75
C GLN A 47 11.97 3.11 -6.59
N PRO A 48 11.44 2.73 -5.40
CA PRO A 48 11.50 3.61 -4.25
C PRO A 48 12.96 3.76 -3.78
N THR A 49 13.25 4.85 -3.10
CA THR A 49 14.60 5.21 -2.62
C THR A 49 15.21 4.18 -1.66
N ASN A 50 14.38 3.32 -1.08
CA ASN A 50 14.77 2.23 -0.19
C ASN A 50 15.00 0.89 -0.92
N GLY A 51 15.11 0.88 -2.25
CA GLY A 51 15.49 -0.28 -3.06
C GLY A 51 14.33 -0.92 -3.82
N THR A 52 14.66 -1.83 -4.73
CA THR A 52 13.68 -2.50 -5.59
C THR A 52 12.71 -3.35 -4.78
N LEU A 53 11.44 -3.40 -5.21
CA LEU A 53 10.42 -4.28 -4.63
C LEU A 53 10.74 -5.73 -4.97
N VAL A 54 10.82 -6.62 -3.97
CA VAL A 54 11.19 -8.03 -4.18
C VAL A 54 10.15 -9.02 -3.68
N ALA A 55 9.29 -8.63 -2.74
CA ALA A 55 8.24 -9.51 -2.24
C ALA A 55 7.01 -8.73 -1.75
N VAL A 56 5.86 -9.40 -1.81
CA VAL A 56 4.61 -8.94 -1.20
C VAL A 56 4.70 -9.16 0.32
N HIS A 57 4.41 -8.12 1.11
CA HIS A 57 4.43 -8.21 2.57
C HIS A 57 3.02 -8.25 3.16
N SER A 58 2.22 -7.20 2.97
CA SER A 58 0.86 -7.13 3.48
C SER A 58 0.01 -6.13 2.70
N ALA A 59 -1.31 -6.21 2.85
CA ALA A 59 -2.26 -5.21 2.35
C ALA A 59 -3.30 -4.91 3.42
N ARG A 60 -3.66 -3.64 3.62
CA ARG A 60 -4.65 -3.22 4.61
C ARG A 60 -5.44 -2.00 4.15
N VAL A 61 -6.73 -1.97 4.46
CA VAL A 61 -7.55 -0.77 4.28
C VAL A 61 -7.40 0.11 5.52
N VAL A 62 -7.05 1.37 5.31
CA VAL A 62 -6.92 2.37 6.36
C VAL A 62 -8.01 3.41 6.18
N GLU A 63 -8.77 3.63 7.26
CA GLU A 63 -9.74 4.71 7.35
C GLU A 63 -9.25 5.72 8.40
N ARG A 64 -9.05 6.98 7.97
CA ARG A 64 -8.60 8.05 8.86
C ARG A 64 -9.77 8.98 9.16
N ASN A 65 -10.09 9.11 10.44
CA ASN A 65 -10.98 10.14 10.96
C ASN A 65 -10.11 11.19 11.64
N ILE A 66 -10.14 12.42 11.13
CA ILE A 66 -9.41 13.56 11.70
C ILE A 66 -10.46 14.47 12.32
N THR A 67 -10.29 14.75 13.62
CA THR A 67 -11.10 15.72 14.36
C THR A 67 -10.13 16.72 14.96
N ASP A 68 -10.15 17.94 14.45
CA ASP A 68 -9.33 19.03 14.97
C ASP A 68 -10.01 19.63 16.20
N TYR A 69 -9.21 19.97 17.21
CA TYR A 69 -9.66 20.65 18.42
C TYR A 69 -8.89 21.96 18.56
N GLU A 70 -9.60 23.07 18.79
CA GLU A 70 -8.96 24.33 19.17
C GLU A 70 -8.52 24.27 20.63
N LEU A 71 -7.24 24.58 20.86
CA LEU A 71 -6.70 24.78 22.20
C LEU A 71 -6.67 26.28 22.47
N VAL A 72 -7.42 26.73 23.48
CA VAL A 72 -7.45 28.10 24.02
C VAL A 72 -6.43 28.29 25.14
#